data_AF-A0A917L1T0-F1
#
_entry.id   AF-A0A917L1T0-F1
#
_cell.length_a   1.000
_cell.length_b   1.000
_cell.length_c   1.000
_cell.angle_alpha   90.00
_cell.angle_beta   90.00
_cell.angle_gamma   90.00
#
_symmetry.space_group_name_H-M   'P 1'
#
loop_
_entity.id
_entity.type
_entity.pdbx_description
1 polymer ?
#
loop_
_entity_poly.entity_id
_entity_poly.type
_entity_poly.pdbx_seq_one_letter_code
_entity_poly.pdbx_strand_id
1 'polypeptide(L)'
;MDAFSRAWDARPSRLEACYELASRLRVKGRYRTAHALLGGVVGTPEPDDLLFTRSWVYRWGLLFEYSITAYWVGDYAASIEACDRLLAMPDLPEPIRRQTVLNREFAVGQTAPAVPGPSGGRHGREQTTVASANEV
;
A
#
# COMPACT_ATOMS: atom_id res chain seq x y z
N MET A 1 -17.79 -3.05 3.87
CA MET A 1 -17.02 -4.01 3.04
C MET A 1 -17.98 -4.85 2.23
N ASP A 2 -18.98 -5.46 2.87
CA ASP A 2 -19.98 -6.30 2.20
C ASP A 2 -20.70 -5.63 1.01
N ALA A 3 -21.06 -4.35 1.13
CA ALA A 3 -21.67 -3.61 0.02
C ALA A 3 -20.76 -3.51 -1.23
N PHE A 4 -19.43 -3.45 -1.07
CA PHE A 4 -18.50 -3.35 -2.19
C PHE A 4 -18.19 -4.71 -2.81
N SER A 5 -18.08 -5.76 -2.01
CA SER A 5 -17.95 -7.12 -2.55
C SER A 5 -19.18 -7.50 -3.38
N ARG A 6 -20.39 -7.27 -2.86
CA ARG A 6 -21.62 -7.55 -3.63
C ARG A 6 -21.75 -6.72 -4.91
N ALA A 7 -21.32 -5.45 -4.88
CA ALA A 7 -21.31 -4.61 -6.08
C ALA A 7 -20.32 -5.13 -7.13
N TRP A 8 -19.15 -5.62 -6.68
CA TRP A 8 -18.17 -6.24 -7.56
C TRP A 8 -18.68 -7.58 -8.12
N ASP A 9 -19.28 -8.43 -7.29
CA ASP A 9 -19.88 -9.69 -7.73
C ASP A 9 -20.98 -9.47 -8.79
N ALA A 10 -21.78 -8.41 -8.62
CA ALA A 10 -22.83 -8.06 -9.57
C ALA A 10 -22.29 -7.53 -10.92
N ARG A 11 -21.13 -6.85 -10.91
CA ARG A 11 -20.49 -6.31 -12.14
C ARG A 11 -18.96 -6.46 -12.04
N PRO A 12 -18.40 -7.65 -12.33
CA PRO A 12 -16.97 -7.92 -12.16
C PRO A 12 -16.02 -7.01 -12.96
N SER A 13 -16.50 -6.46 -14.08
CA SER A 13 -15.78 -5.51 -14.92
C SER A 13 -15.69 -4.09 -14.35
N ARG A 14 -16.54 -3.74 -13.37
CA ARG A 14 -16.58 -2.40 -12.74
C ARG A 14 -15.72 -2.39 -11.48
N LEU A 15 -14.44 -2.07 -11.66
CA LEU A 15 -13.43 -2.12 -10.60
C LEU A 15 -13.48 -0.94 -9.62
N GLU A 16 -14.39 0.00 -9.77
CA GLU A 16 -14.61 1.06 -8.78
C GLU A 16 -14.93 0.49 -7.40
N ALA A 17 -15.74 -0.57 -7.32
CA ALA A 17 -16.05 -1.22 -6.05
C ALA A 17 -14.82 -1.94 -5.48
N CYS A 18 -14.02 -2.54 -6.36
CA CYS A 18 -12.76 -3.21 -6.01
C CYS A 18 -11.75 -2.22 -5.40
N TYR A 19 -11.57 -1.05 -6.03
CA TYR A 19 -10.77 0.06 -5.50
C TYR A 19 -11.26 0.51 -4.10
N GLU A 20 -12.56 0.73 -3.93
CA GLU A 20 -13.15 1.16 -2.66
C GLU A 20 -12.99 0.13 -1.54
N LEU A 21 -13.02 -1.15 -1.89
CA LEU A 21 -12.77 -2.24 -0.96
C LEU A 21 -11.29 -2.29 -0.57
N ALA A 22 -10.38 -2.22 -1.54
CA ALA A 22 -8.93 -2.19 -1.32
C ALA A 22 -8.52 -1.03 -0.41
N SER A 23 -8.98 0.19 -0.70
CA SER A 23 -8.64 1.38 0.08
C SER A 23 -9.10 1.26 1.54
N ARG A 24 -10.32 0.72 1.77
CA ARG A 24 -10.82 0.45 3.14
C ARG A 24 -10.07 -0.65 3.85
N LEU A 25 -9.63 -1.69 3.14
CA LEU A 25 -8.79 -2.75 3.71
C LEU A 25 -7.44 -2.18 4.14
N ARG A 26 -6.81 -1.32 3.31
CA ARG A 26 -5.57 -0.61 3.64
C ARG A 26 -5.72 0.25 4.88
N VAL A 27 -6.76 1.09 4.97
CA VAL A 27 -7.01 1.94 6.14
C VAL A 27 -7.18 1.12 7.43
N LYS A 28 -7.65 -0.12 7.33
CA LYS A 28 -7.77 -1.06 8.46
C LYS A 28 -6.52 -1.92 8.71
N GLY A 29 -5.40 -1.63 8.05
CA GLY A 29 -4.15 -2.38 8.18
C GLY A 29 -4.19 -3.80 7.57
N ARG A 30 -5.23 -4.13 6.79
CA ARG A 30 -5.38 -5.46 6.14
C ARG A 30 -4.64 -5.50 4.80
N TYR A 31 -3.35 -5.18 4.83
CA TYR A 31 -2.53 -4.97 3.63
C TYR A 31 -2.43 -6.20 2.74
N ARG A 32 -2.21 -7.39 3.30
CA ARG A 32 -2.15 -8.65 2.53
C ARG A 32 -3.42 -8.92 1.73
N THR A 33 -4.59 -8.72 2.35
CA THR A 33 -5.88 -8.89 1.66
C THR A 33 -6.08 -7.84 0.57
N ALA A 34 -5.76 -6.57 0.85
CA ALA A 34 -5.86 -5.51 -0.15
C ALA A 34 -4.93 -5.77 -1.35
N HIS A 35 -3.68 -6.16 -1.07
CA HIS A 35 -2.67 -6.43 -2.09
C HIS A 35 -3.06 -7.60 -3.00
N ALA A 36 -3.52 -8.73 -2.41
CA ALA A 36 -3.97 -9.88 -3.18
C ALA A 36 -5.15 -9.55 -4.10
N LEU A 37 -6.10 -8.72 -3.62
CA LEU A 37 -7.22 -8.26 -4.43
C LEU A 37 -6.76 -7.35 -5.57
N LEU A 38 -5.85 -6.40 -5.30
CA LEU A 38 -5.36 -5.46 -6.31
C LEU A 38 -4.49 -6.14 -7.36
N GLY A 39 -3.65 -7.10 -6.98
CA GLY A 39 -2.76 -7.82 -7.90
C GLY A 39 -3.50 -8.54 -9.03
N GLY A 40 -4.76 -8.92 -8.82
CA GLY A 40 -5.61 -9.52 -9.85
C GLY A 40 -6.30 -8.54 -10.80
N VAL A 41 -6.30 -7.24 -10.50
CA VAL A 41 -7.11 -6.25 -11.25
C VAL A 41 -6.33 -5.03 -11.75
N VAL A 42 -5.13 -4.77 -11.22
CA VAL A 42 -4.27 -3.67 -11.66
C VAL A 42 -3.92 -3.82 -13.14
N GLY A 43 -4.05 -2.73 -13.90
CA GLY A 43 -3.82 -2.73 -15.35
C GLY A 43 -5.03 -3.13 -16.19
N THR A 44 -6.14 -3.54 -15.57
CA THR A 44 -7.40 -3.77 -16.29
C THR A 44 -7.87 -2.45 -16.92
N PRO A 45 -8.21 -2.42 -18.22
CA PRO A 45 -8.72 -1.21 -18.86
C PRO A 45 -10.08 -0.80 -18.29
N GLU A 46 -10.40 0.49 -18.42
CA GLU A 46 -11.75 0.99 -18.14
C GLU A 46 -12.76 0.28 -19.06
N PRO A 47 -13.87 -0.25 -18.52
CA PRO A 47 -14.89 -0.87 -19.35
C PRO A 47 -15.61 0.19 -20.20
N ASP A 48 -15.99 -0.19 -21.41
CA ASP A 48 -16.84 0.62 -22.29
C ASP A 48 -18.27 0.66 -21.72
N ASP A 49 -18.51 1.57 -20.77
CA ASP A 49 -19.76 1.74 -20.04
C ASP A 49 -20.21 3.20 -20.12
N LEU A 50 -21.52 3.40 -20.29
CA LEU A 50 -22.07 4.67 -20.78
C LEU A 50 -22.23 5.73 -19.69
N LEU A 51 -22.36 5.34 -18.41
CA LEU A 51 -22.71 6.26 -17.33
C LEU A 51 -22.00 5.97 -15.99
N PHE A 52 -21.52 7.05 -15.37
CA PHE A 52 -20.95 7.12 -14.01
C PHE A 52 -19.67 6.29 -13.78
N THR A 53 -18.81 6.13 -14.78
CA THR A 53 -17.47 5.57 -14.55
C THR A 53 -16.56 6.57 -13.85
N ARG A 54 -15.68 6.06 -12.98
CA ARG A 54 -14.62 6.88 -12.37
C ARG A 54 -13.30 6.56 -13.06
N SER A 55 -13.07 7.13 -14.24
CA SER A 55 -11.93 6.82 -15.11
C SER A 55 -10.57 6.91 -14.40
N TRP A 56 -10.44 7.81 -13.41
CA TRP A 56 -9.21 7.92 -12.60
C TRP A 56 -8.85 6.64 -11.84
N VAL A 57 -9.83 5.82 -11.46
CA VAL A 57 -9.62 4.53 -10.77
C VAL A 57 -8.79 3.59 -11.64
N TYR A 58 -9.15 3.48 -12.92
CA TYR A 58 -8.48 2.62 -13.89
C TYR A 58 -7.14 3.19 -14.33
N ARG A 59 -7.10 4.51 -14.56
CA ARG A 59 -5.91 5.19 -15.07
C ARG A 59 -4.74 5.18 -14.09
N TRP A 60 -4.99 5.45 -12.81
CA TRP A 60 -3.92 5.52 -11.79
C TRP A 60 -4.34 5.02 -10.41
N GLY A 61 -5.64 5.04 -10.05
CA GLY A 61 -6.11 4.74 -8.69
C GLY A 61 -5.77 3.32 -8.22
N LEU A 62 -6.02 2.31 -9.05
CA LEU A 62 -5.71 0.91 -8.73
C LEU A 62 -4.20 0.71 -8.57
N LEU A 63 -3.39 1.27 -9.48
CA LEU A 63 -1.94 1.18 -9.44
C LEU A 63 -1.34 1.91 -8.21
N PHE A 64 -1.95 3.04 -7.82
CA PHE A 64 -1.56 3.78 -6.62
C PHE A 64 -1.87 3.03 -5.32
N GLU A 65 -3.06 2.43 -5.20
CA GLU A 65 -3.36 1.57 -4.05
C GLU A 65 -2.47 0.31 -4.04
N TYR A 66 -2.12 -0.21 -5.22
CA TYR A 66 -1.20 -1.34 -5.34
C TYR A 66 0.21 -1.01 -4.85
N SER A 67 0.77 0.15 -5.22
CA SER A 67 2.10 0.54 -4.75
C SER A 67 2.17 0.62 -3.22
N ILE A 68 1.15 1.19 -2.58
CA ILE A 68 1.10 1.27 -1.12
C ILE A 68 1.00 -0.13 -0.50
N THR A 69 0.09 -0.96 -0.99
CA THR A 69 -0.13 -2.29 -0.40
C THR A 69 1.04 -3.24 -0.64
N ALA A 70 1.73 -3.14 -1.79
CA ALA A 70 2.95 -3.86 -2.09
C ALA A 70 4.06 -3.56 -1.07
N TYR A 71 4.29 -2.27 -0.76
CA TYR A 71 5.24 -1.86 0.28
C TYR A 71 4.93 -2.52 1.63
N TRP A 72 3.67 -2.48 2.07
CA TRP A 72 3.28 -2.99 3.38
C TRP A 72 3.34 -4.52 3.50
N VAL A 73 3.31 -5.26 2.40
CA VAL A 73 3.49 -6.72 2.41
C VAL A 73 4.96 -7.14 2.24
N GLY A 74 5.87 -6.19 2.04
CA GLY A 74 7.30 -6.43 1.84
C GLY A 74 7.70 -6.66 0.37
N ASP A 75 6.77 -6.49 -0.57
CA ASP A 75 7.08 -6.53 -2.01
C ASP A 75 7.55 -5.14 -2.48
N TYR A 76 8.75 -4.78 -2.04
CA TYR A 76 9.34 -3.47 -2.33
C TYR A 76 9.64 -3.31 -3.82
N ALA A 77 10.00 -4.38 -4.52
CA ALA A 77 10.25 -4.34 -5.96
C ALA A 77 8.98 -3.96 -6.73
N ALA A 78 7.85 -4.62 -6.46
CA ALA A 78 6.58 -4.28 -7.08
C ALA A 78 6.08 -2.88 -6.69
N SER A 79 6.33 -2.45 -5.45
CA SER A 79 6.04 -1.08 -5.01
C SER A 79 6.81 -0.04 -5.83
N ILE A 80 8.10 -0.25 -6.06
CA ILE A 80 8.96 0.66 -6.81
C ILE A 80 8.51 0.71 -8.28
N GLU A 81 8.30 -0.45 -8.91
CA GLU A 81 7.84 -0.53 -10.29
C GLU A 81 6.49 0.20 -10.49
N ALA A 82 5.54 -0.01 -9.58
CA ALA A 82 4.25 0.65 -9.63
C ALA A 82 4.39 2.18 -9.48
N CYS A 83 5.25 2.64 -8.57
CA CYS A 83 5.57 4.06 -8.43
C CYS A 83 6.23 4.65 -9.69
N ASP A 84 7.19 3.95 -10.30
CA ASP A 84 7.85 4.40 -11.53
C ASP A 84 6.85 4.57 -12.68
N ARG A 85 5.94 3.60 -12.84
CA ARG A 85 4.85 3.66 -13.82
C ARG A 85 3.89 4.84 -13.58
N LEU A 86 3.55 5.12 -12.32
CA LEU A 86 2.74 6.28 -11.97
C LEU A 86 3.45 7.60 -12.28
N LEU A 87 4.73 7.72 -11.91
CA LEU A 87 5.51 8.95 -12.13
C LEU A 87 5.75 9.25 -13.61
N ALA A 88 5.80 8.22 -14.45
CA ALA A 88 5.88 8.35 -15.90
C ALA A 88 4.60 8.91 -16.56
N MET A 89 3.46 8.93 -15.86
CA MET A 89 2.22 9.51 -16.39
C MET A 89 2.32 11.05 -16.38
N PRO A 90 2.21 11.75 -17.52
CA PRO A 90 2.35 13.20 -17.56
C PRO A 90 1.22 13.93 -16.83
N ASP A 91 0.02 13.35 -16.82
CA ASP A 91 -1.20 13.94 -16.27
C ASP A 91 -1.61 13.37 -14.91
N LEU A 92 -0.68 12.73 -14.20
CA LEU A 92 -0.89 12.33 -12.81
C LEU A 92 -1.14 13.58 -11.95
N PRO A 93 -2.25 13.64 -11.19
CA PRO A 93 -2.54 14.78 -10.32
C PRO A 93 -1.41 15.04 -9.34
N GLU A 94 -1.03 16.30 -9.21
CA GLU A 94 0.13 16.73 -8.44
C GLU A 94 0.16 16.24 -6.97
N PRO A 95 -0.97 16.22 -6.21
CA PRO A 95 -0.99 15.58 -4.88
C PRO A 95 -0.65 14.08 -4.90
N ILE A 96 -1.10 13.36 -5.92
CA ILE A 96 -0.83 11.93 -6.09
C ILE A 96 0.63 11.72 -6.50
N ARG A 97 1.17 12.58 -7.37
CA ARG A 97 2.58 12.57 -7.76
C ARG A 97 3.49 12.71 -6.53
N ARG A 98 3.27 13.72 -5.68
CA ARG A 98 4.06 13.90 -4.45
C ARG A 98 4.00 12.68 -3.53
N GLN A 99 2.82 12.13 -3.30
CA GLN A 99 2.69 10.94 -2.47
C GLN A 99 3.38 9.72 -3.11
N THR A 100 3.34 9.61 -4.44
CA THR A 100 4.00 8.52 -5.18
C THR A 100 5.53 8.59 -5.04
N VAL A 101 6.11 9.81 -5.06
CA VAL A 101 7.54 10.02 -4.79
C VAL A 101 7.90 9.50 -3.39
N LEU A 102 7.14 9.89 -2.36
CA LEU A 102 7.38 9.45 -0.99
C LEU A 102 7.26 7.92 -0.85
N ASN A 103 6.22 7.32 -1.41
CA ASN A 103 6.03 5.86 -1.39
C ASN A 103 7.22 5.14 -2.04
N ARG A 104 7.73 5.67 -3.16
CA ARG A 104 8.88 5.13 -3.87
C ARG A 104 10.14 5.21 -3.02
N GLU A 105 10.41 6.36 -2.41
CA GLU A 105 11.58 6.58 -1.55
C GLU A 105 11.58 5.61 -0.37
N PHE A 106 10.43 5.42 0.28
CA PHE A 106 10.30 4.42 1.34
C PHE A 106 10.62 3.01 0.85
N ALA A 107 10.09 2.60 -0.30
CA ALA A 107 10.36 1.26 -0.85
C ALA A 107 11.83 1.08 -1.24
N VAL A 108 12.45 2.07 -1.88
CA VAL A 108 13.89 2.05 -2.22
C VAL A 108 14.75 1.93 -0.95
N GLY A 109 14.43 2.68 0.10
CA GLY A 109 15.15 2.61 1.38
C GLY A 109 15.15 1.22 2.01
N GLN A 110 14.11 0.42 1.76
CA GLN A 110 14.02 -0.96 2.25
C GLN A 110 14.78 -1.98 1.37
N THR A 111 15.12 -1.61 0.14
CA THR A 111 15.91 -2.46 -0.78
C THR A 111 17.41 -2.20 -0.71
N ALA A 112 17.82 -1.07 -0.11
CA ALA A 112 19.23 -0.78 0.08
C ALA A 112 19.85 -1.84 1.00
N PRO A 113 21.04 -2.37 0.68
CA PRO A 113 21.74 -3.27 1.60
C PRO A 113 21.94 -2.53 2.92
N ALA A 114 21.63 -3.20 4.04
CA ALA A 114 21.95 -2.68 5.35
C ALA A 114 23.45 -2.36 5.37
N VAL A 115 23.80 -1.07 5.38
CA VAL A 115 25.18 -0.66 5.64
C VAL A 115 25.55 -1.28 6.98
N PRO A 116 26.55 -2.16 7.07
CA PRO A 116 26.98 -2.68 8.36
C PRO A 116 27.49 -1.48 9.15
N GLY A 117 26.66 -0.98 10.08
CA GLY A 117 27.11 -0.01 11.07
C GLY A 117 28.31 -0.60 11.80
N PRO A 118 29.32 0.21 12.17
CA PRO A 118 30.50 -0.31 12.84
C PRO A 118 30.03 -1.06 14.10
N SER A 119 30.37 -2.35 14.15
CA SER A 119 30.11 -3.21 15.31
C SER A 119 30.90 -2.67 16.50
N GLY A 120 30.30 -1.75 17.24
CA GLY A 120 30.88 -1.07 18.39
C GLY A 120 30.15 -1.43 19.68
N GLY A 121 30.69 -2.40 20.41
CA GLY A 121 30.66 -2.44 21.87
C GLY A 121 29.36 -2.86 22.56
N ARG A 122 29.34 -4.11 23.05
CA ARG A 122 28.49 -4.54 24.17
C ARG A 122 28.87 -3.75 25.44
N HIS A 123 27.97 -2.96 25.99
CA HIS A 123 27.91 -2.48 27.39
C HIS A 123 26.43 -2.18 27.67
N GLY A 124 25.76 -2.58 28.74
CA GLY A 124 26.07 -3.36 29.93
C GLY A 124 24.72 -3.70 30.57
N ARG A 125 24.69 -4.76 31.37
CA ARG A 125 23.53 -5.13 32.19
C ARG A 125 23.25 -4.02 33.21
N GLU A 126 21.97 -3.74 33.47
CA GLU A 126 21.44 -3.64 34.83
C GLU A 126 19.91 -3.64 34.80
N GLN A 127 19.33 -4.78 35.17
CA GLN A 127 17.95 -4.89 35.60
C GLN A 127 17.97 -4.71 37.12
N THR A 128 17.56 -3.53 37.61
CA THR A 128 17.29 -3.35 39.03
C THR A 128 15.81 -3.61 39.26
N THR A 129 15.52 -4.85 39.67
CA THR A 129 14.26 -5.27 40.29
C THR A 129 14.19 -4.64 41.68
N VAL A 130 13.12 -3.90 41.99
CA VAL A 130 12.73 -3.64 43.39
C VAL A 130 11.44 -4.41 43.64
N ALA A 131 11.54 -5.42 44.50
CA ALA A 131 10.43 -6.20 45.02
C ALA A 131 9.75 -5.47 46.19
N SER A 132 8.46 -5.75 46.33
CA SER A 132 7.49 -5.30 47.35
C SER A 132 7.97 -5.37 48.81
N ALA A 133 7.40 -4.52 49.68
CA ALA A 133 6.43 -4.93 50.73
C ALA A 133 6.13 -3.84 51.79
N ASN A 134 4.98 -4.02 52.45
CA ASN A 134 4.43 -3.44 53.69
C ASN A 134 3.61 -2.14 53.58
N GLU A 135 2.28 -2.20 53.72
CA GLU A 135 1.45 -2.38 54.95
C GLU A 135 1.60 -1.23 55.95
N VAL A 136 0.54 -0.40 56.07
CA VAL A 136 -0.34 -0.26 57.25
C VAL A 136 -1.73 0.16 56.76
#